data_AF-A0A4Q6E4Z7-F1
#
_entry.id   AF-A0A4Q6E4Z7-F1
#
_cell.length_a   1.000
_cell.length_b   1.000
_cell.length_c   1.000
_cell.angle_alpha   90.00
_cell.angle_beta   90.00
_cell.angle_gamma   90.00
#
_symmetry.space_group_name_H-M   'P 1'
#
loop_
_entity.id
_entity.type
_entity.pdbx_description
1 polymer ?
#
loop_
_entity_poly.entity_id
_entity_poly.type
_entity_poly.pdbx_seq_one_letter_code
_entity_poly.pdbx_strand_id
1 'polypeptide(L)'
;MKKATLLFVFLIYSAISIGQTYSTDNVVVTLPNTAFKVPRRKASAIDKTYNKHMLDIIAPKSAYQIDNLVLGFYALKKRAAGIDLQQRMRQIDTLNRWFGDLGTYHAAIRQINGHQALVENMVMNGHGTYRFYYLNKAGTAGLPGKIEYNEADSVKAKTVFNELLNGIKFTDER
;
A
#
# COMPACT_ATOMS: atom_id res chain seq x y z
N MET A 1 37.46 -7.50 -26.94
CA MET A 1 36.31 -6.59 -27.14
C MET A 1 35.02 -7.03 -26.43
N LYS A 2 34.68 -8.33 -26.35
CA LYS A 2 33.43 -8.82 -25.70
C LYS A 2 33.29 -8.51 -24.19
N LYS A 3 34.40 -8.34 -23.46
CA LYS A 3 34.40 -8.07 -22.00
C LYS A 3 33.98 -6.64 -21.64
N ALA A 4 34.29 -5.67 -22.51
CA ALA A 4 33.95 -4.26 -22.27
C ALA A 4 32.46 -3.98 -22.51
N THR A 5 31.84 -4.67 -23.48
CA THR A 5 30.41 -4.56 -23.77
C THR A 5 29.55 -5.05 -22.62
N LEU A 6 29.96 -6.15 -21.96
CA LEU A 6 29.23 -6.74 -20.82
C LEU A 6 29.23 -5.82 -19.59
N LEU A 7 30.34 -5.09 -19.36
CA LEU A 7 30.46 -4.12 -18.27
C LEU A 7 29.55 -2.90 -18.47
N PHE A 8 29.41 -2.45 -19.73
CA PHE A 8 28.55 -1.33 -20.08
C PHE A 8 27.06 -1.68 -19.93
N VAL A 9 26.65 -2.90 -20.29
CA VAL A 9 25.28 -3.38 -20.04
C VAL A 9 24.99 -3.45 -18.54
N PHE A 10 25.94 -3.93 -17.72
CA PHE A 10 25.78 -3.99 -16.26
C PHE A 10 25.64 -2.60 -15.62
N LEU A 11 26.43 -1.62 -16.07
CA LEU A 11 26.36 -0.25 -15.57
C LEU A 11 25.00 0.40 -15.89
N ILE A 12 24.46 0.19 -17.10
CA ILE A 12 23.13 0.71 -17.48
C ILE A 12 22.04 0.04 -16.64
N TYR A 13 22.09 -1.27 -16.42
CA TYR A 13 21.12 -1.98 -15.56
C TYR A 13 21.15 -1.51 -14.10
N SER A 14 22.33 -1.17 -13.57
CA SER A 14 22.47 -0.70 -12.18
C SER A 14 21.86 0.69 -11.95
N ALA A 15 21.82 1.54 -12.97
CA ALA A 15 21.29 2.91 -12.87
C ALA A 15 19.75 2.98 -12.97
N ILE A 16 19.08 1.91 -13.43
CA ILE A 16 17.62 1.89 -13.63
C ILE A 16 16.87 1.51 -12.33
N SER A 17 17.57 1.08 -11.28
CA SER A 17 16.95 0.61 -10.02
C SER A 17 16.81 1.71 -8.95
N ILE A 18 16.56 2.97 -9.32
CA ILE A 18 16.16 3.97 -8.32
C ILE A 18 14.67 3.81 -8.05
N GLY A 19 14.33 2.94 -7.10
CA GLY A 19 12.96 2.76 -6.62
C GLY A 19 12.43 4.06 -6.02
N GLN A 20 11.19 4.41 -6.33
CA GLN A 20 10.55 5.59 -5.74
C GLN A 20 10.34 5.37 -4.24
N THR A 21 10.47 6.43 -3.45
CA THR A 21 10.19 6.38 -2.02
C THR A 21 8.98 7.24 -1.69
N TYR A 22 8.10 6.71 -0.84
CA TYR A 22 7.13 7.53 -0.11
C TYR A 22 7.72 7.85 1.26
N SER A 23 7.61 9.11 1.70
CA SER A 23 8.09 9.52 3.02
C SER A 23 7.13 10.51 3.67
N THR A 24 7.03 10.38 4.97
CA THR A 24 6.46 11.35 5.92
C THR A 24 7.52 11.65 6.98
N ASP A 25 7.21 12.49 7.96
CA ASP A 25 8.12 12.78 9.08
C ASP A 25 8.49 11.53 9.89
N ASN A 26 7.57 10.56 9.99
CA ASN A 26 7.70 9.40 10.88
C ASN A 26 7.91 8.07 10.14
N VAL A 27 7.76 8.05 8.80
CA VAL A 27 7.70 6.81 8.02
C VAL A 27 8.35 6.99 6.66
N VAL A 28 9.17 6.03 6.26
CA VAL A 28 9.72 5.87 4.91
C VAL A 28 9.25 4.53 4.35
N VAL A 29 8.81 4.52 3.09
CA VAL A 29 8.39 3.32 2.37
C VAL A 29 9.16 3.23 1.07
N THR A 30 9.81 2.10 0.84
CA THR A 30 10.41 1.78 -0.45
C THR A 30 9.31 1.23 -1.36
N LEU A 31 9.09 1.87 -2.51
CA LEU A 31 8.10 1.43 -3.49
C LEU A 31 8.77 0.59 -4.58
N PRO A 32 8.03 -0.33 -5.24
CA PRO A 32 8.52 -1.04 -6.40
C PRO A 32 9.04 -0.08 -7.49
N ASN A 33 10.02 -0.51 -8.28
CA ASN A 33 10.61 0.32 -9.35
C ASN A 33 9.60 0.74 -10.42
N THR A 34 8.52 -0.02 -10.60
CA THR A 34 7.43 0.31 -11.54
C THR A 34 6.40 1.28 -10.94
N ALA A 35 6.54 1.64 -9.66
CA ALA A 35 5.65 2.60 -9.02
C ALA A 35 5.90 4.01 -9.56
N PHE A 36 4.83 4.69 -9.95
CA PHE A 36 4.87 6.10 -10.32
C PHE A 36 3.79 6.89 -9.59
N LYS A 37 4.19 8.05 -9.08
CA LYS A 37 3.24 8.97 -8.43
C LYS A 37 2.13 9.38 -9.39
N VAL A 38 0.88 9.24 -8.97
CA VAL A 38 -0.29 9.65 -9.75
C VAL A 38 -0.33 11.18 -9.81
N PRO A 39 -0.23 11.80 -11.00
CA PRO A 39 -0.39 13.25 -11.11
C PRO A 39 -1.82 13.65 -10.76
N ARG A 40 -2.00 14.78 -10.07
CA ARG A 40 -3.33 15.31 -9.71
C ARG A 40 -4.30 15.39 -10.90
N ARG A 41 -3.79 15.73 -12.09
CA ARG A 41 -4.57 15.80 -13.35
C ARG A 41 -5.09 14.44 -13.84
N LYS A 42 -4.43 13.33 -13.47
CA LYS A 42 -4.82 11.96 -13.83
C LYS A 42 -5.64 11.27 -12.74
N ALA A 43 -5.76 11.88 -11.56
CA ALA A 43 -6.51 11.31 -10.44
C ALA A 43 -7.96 10.95 -10.87
N SER A 44 -8.70 11.90 -11.44
CA SER A 44 -10.09 11.66 -11.85
C SER A 44 -10.27 10.55 -12.91
N ALA A 45 -9.25 10.25 -13.70
CA ALA A 45 -9.31 9.16 -14.68
C ALA A 45 -9.17 7.78 -13.99
N ILE A 46 -8.29 7.68 -12.99
CA ILE A 46 -8.08 6.45 -12.22
C ILE A 46 -9.29 6.19 -11.31
N ASP A 47 -9.88 7.23 -10.73
CA ASP A 47 -11.07 7.13 -9.88
C ASP A 47 -12.29 6.54 -10.64
N LYS A 48 -12.37 6.77 -11.96
CA LYS A 48 -13.39 6.13 -12.81
C LYS A 48 -13.15 4.64 -13.03
N THR A 49 -11.90 4.19 -12.97
CA THR A 49 -11.52 2.79 -13.21
C THR A 49 -11.67 1.93 -11.96
N TYR A 50 -11.41 2.47 -10.76
CA TYR A 50 -11.37 1.71 -9.50
C TYR A 50 -12.48 2.08 -8.50
N ASN A 51 -13.60 2.58 -9.01
CA ASN A 51 -14.75 3.07 -8.22
C ASN A 51 -14.50 4.46 -7.60
N LYS A 52 -15.53 5.31 -7.67
CA LYS A 52 -15.54 6.80 -7.60
C LYS A 52 -15.10 7.45 -6.28
N HIS A 53 -14.45 6.71 -5.38
CA HIS A 53 -14.18 7.14 -4.01
C HIS A 53 -12.73 6.95 -3.59
N MET A 54 -11.86 6.49 -4.50
CA MET A 54 -10.47 6.18 -4.15
C MET A 54 -9.68 7.46 -3.88
N LEU A 55 -9.82 8.47 -4.73
CA LEU A 55 -8.99 9.69 -4.70
C LEU A 55 -9.61 10.86 -3.94
N ASP A 56 -10.90 10.76 -3.62
CA ASP A 56 -11.52 11.70 -2.69
C ASP A 56 -11.06 11.45 -1.24
N ILE A 57 -10.68 10.20 -0.91
CA ILE A 57 -10.21 9.80 0.42
C ILE A 57 -8.68 9.80 0.51
N ILE A 58 -7.98 9.39 -0.55
CA ILE A 58 -6.52 9.47 -0.64
C ILE A 58 -6.15 10.81 -1.25
N ALA A 59 -5.62 11.74 -0.44
CA ALA A 59 -5.09 12.99 -0.96
C ALA A 59 -4.14 12.67 -2.14
N PRO A 60 -4.30 13.28 -3.33
CA PRO A 60 -3.59 12.88 -4.56
C PRO A 60 -2.05 12.96 -4.43
N LYS A 61 -1.55 13.60 -3.36
CA LYS A 61 -0.12 13.63 -3.02
C LYS A 61 0.44 12.29 -2.54
N SER A 62 -0.41 11.32 -2.19
CA SER A 62 -0.03 10.03 -1.60
C SER A 62 -0.53 8.82 -2.42
N ALA A 63 -0.90 9.05 -3.68
CA ALA A 63 -1.34 8.00 -4.60
C ALA A 63 -0.24 7.66 -5.62
N TYR A 64 -0.06 6.37 -5.87
CA TYR A 64 0.92 5.80 -6.77
C TYR A 64 0.24 4.72 -7.62
N GLN A 65 0.64 4.61 -8.88
CA GLN A 65 0.21 3.53 -9.75
C GLN A 65 1.39 2.58 -9.96
N ILE A 66 1.12 1.28 -9.91
CA ILE A 66 2.10 0.20 -10.04
C ILE A 66 1.51 -0.77 -11.06
N ASP A 67 1.92 -0.67 -12.33
CA ASP A 67 1.25 -1.33 -13.45
C ASP A 67 -0.27 -1.01 -13.48
N ASN A 68 -1.12 -2.04 -13.29
CA ASN A 68 -2.58 -1.99 -13.22
C ASN A 68 -3.11 -1.93 -11.77
N LEU A 69 -2.25 -1.65 -10.80
CA LEU A 69 -2.60 -1.52 -9.40
C LEU A 69 -2.55 -0.05 -8.99
N VAL A 70 -3.37 0.33 -8.03
CA VAL A 70 -3.31 1.66 -7.43
C VAL A 70 -3.05 1.57 -5.95
N LEU A 71 -1.93 2.14 -5.52
CA LEU A 71 -1.51 2.25 -4.14
C LEU A 71 -1.84 3.65 -3.61
N GLY A 72 -2.39 3.71 -2.41
CA GLY A 72 -2.58 4.97 -1.70
C GLY A 72 -2.20 4.87 -0.23
N PHE A 73 -1.60 5.93 0.28
CA PHE A 73 -1.36 6.11 1.72
C PHE A 73 -2.27 7.20 2.27
N TYR A 74 -2.87 6.97 3.43
CA TYR A 74 -3.72 7.98 4.07
C TYR A 74 -2.90 8.83 5.04
N ALA A 75 -3.17 10.14 5.06
CA ALA A 75 -2.55 11.03 6.02
C ALA A 75 -3.14 10.79 7.42
N LEU A 76 -2.32 10.34 8.37
CA LEU A 76 -2.70 10.41 9.78
C LEU A 76 -2.51 11.86 10.24
N LYS A 77 -3.62 12.55 10.53
CA LYS A 77 -3.60 13.93 11.06
C LYS A 77 -3.12 14.03 12.52
N LYS A 78 -2.93 12.90 13.21
CA LYS A 78 -2.45 12.81 14.61
C LYS A 78 -1.50 11.62 14.75
N ARG A 79 -0.57 11.69 15.72
CA ARG A 79 0.21 10.53 16.16
C ARG A 79 -0.75 9.35 16.37
N ALA A 80 -0.39 8.16 15.91
CA ALA A 80 -1.21 6.94 15.99
C ALA A 80 -1.40 6.43 17.43
N ALA A 81 -1.00 7.21 18.44
CA ALA A 81 -1.15 6.89 19.85
C ALA A 81 -2.59 6.49 20.17
N GLY A 82 -2.77 5.26 20.63
CA GLY A 82 -4.06 4.71 21.04
C GLY A 82 -4.86 4.02 19.94
N ILE A 83 -4.27 3.68 18.78
CA ILE A 83 -4.96 2.80 17.82
C ILE A 83 -4.91 1.36 18.32
N ASP A 84 -6.05 0.85 18.80
CA ASP A 84 -6.26 -0.57 19.06
C ASP A 84 -6.65 -1.29 17.75
N LEU A 85 -5.72 -2.07 17.20
CA LEU A 85 -5.93 -2.84 15.98
C LEU A 85 -7.00 -3.93 16.14
N GLN A 86 -7.15 -4.53 17.33
CA GLN A 86 -8.18 -5.53 17.61
C GLN A 86 -9.57 -4.88 17.58
N GLN A 87 -9.72 -3.73 18.22
CA GLN A 87 -10.96 -2.97 18.14
C GLN A 87 -11.27 -2.56 16.70
N ARG A 88 -10.27 -2.09 15.95
CA ARG A 88 -10.41 -1.72 14.54
C ARG A 88 -10.86 -2.91 13.68
N MET A 89 -10.25 -4.07 13.86
CA MET A 89 -10.63 -5.30 13.16
C MET A 89 -12.08 -5.68 13.46
N ARG A 90 -12.49 -5.69 14.73
CA ARG A 90 -13.89 -5.97 15.13
C ARG A 90 -14.90 -5.01 14.50
N GLN A 91 -14.54 -3.73 14.38
CA GLN A 91 -15.39 -2.74 13.71
C GLN A 91 -15.58 -3.08 12.23
N ILE A 92 -14.49 -3.43 11.52
CA ILE A 92 -14.54 -3.83 10.11
C ILE A 92 -15.33 -5.13 9.93
N ASP A 93 -15.09 -6.13 10.78
CA ASP A 93 -15.82 -7.40 10.76
C ASP A 93 -17.33 -7.22 11.00
N THR A 94 -17.70 -6.25 11.84
CA THR A 94 -19.11 -5.92 12.09
C THR A 94 -19.74 -5.25 10.88
N LEU A 95 -19.04 -4.30 10.26
CA LEU A 95 -19.50 -3.66 9.03
C LEU A 95 -19.70 -4.68 7.90
N ASN A 96 -18.72 -5.56 7.67
CA ASN A 96 -18.83 -6.59 6.63
C ASN A 96 -19.99 -7.55 6.89
N ARG A 97 -20.24 -7.94 8.14
CA ARG A 97 -21.42 -8.75 8.50
C ARG A 97 -22.74 -8.02 8.23
N TRP A 98 -22.80 -6.71 8.43
CA TRP A 98 -24.00 -5.91 8.19
C TRP A 98 -24.31 -5.72 6.71
N PHE A 99 -23.28 -5.59 5.87
CA PHE A 99 -23.47 -5.42 4.43
C PHE A 99 -23.79 -6.74 3.70
N GLY A 100 -23.70 -7.89 4.39
CA GLY A 100 -23.91 -9.21 3.79
C GLY A 100 -22.72 -9.67 2.93
N ASP A 101 -22.72 -10.94 2.48
CA ASP A 101 -21.69 -11.54 1.60
C ASP A 101 -21.67 -10.88 0.21
N LEU A 102 -21.31 -9.60 0.13
CA LEU A 102 -21.13 -8.86 -1.12
C LEU A 102 -19.81 -9.23 -1.83
N GLY A 103 -19.03 -10.16 -1.27
CA GLY A 103 -17.75 -10.55 -1.80
C GLY A 103 -16.96 -11.44 -0.84
N THR A 104 -15.70 -11.66 -1.16
CA THR A 104 -14.77 -12.32 -0.23
C THR A 104 -14.14 -11.28 0.68
N TYR A 105 -14.06 -11.58 1.98
CA TYR A 105 -13.41 -10.72 2.96
C TYR A 105 -12.53 -11.55 3.89
N HIS A 106 -11.34 -11.04 4.18
CA HIS A 106 -10.45 -11.58 5.19
C HIS A 106 -9.65 -10.46 5.86
N ALA A 107 -9.64 -10.44 7.19
CA ALA A 107 -8.75 -9.58 7.96
C ALA A 107 -7.95 -10.37 9.00
N ALA A 108 -6.74 -9.89 9.28
CA ALA A 108 -5.88 -10.46 10.30
C ALA A 108 -4.91 -9.40 10.84
N ILE A 109 -4.55 -9.54 12.12
CA ILE A 109 -3.41 -8.81 12.68
C ILE A 109 -2.18 -9.69 12.55
N ARG A 110 -1.12 -9.15 11.96
CA ARG A 110 0.15 -9.84 11.69
C ARG A 110 1.30 -9.11 12.35
N GLN A 111 2.33 -9.86 12.72
CA GLN A 111 3.63 -9.32 13.09
C GLN A 111 4.54 -9.35 11.87
N ILE A 112 5.04 -8.20 11.44
CA ILE A 112 5.91 -8.06 10.27
C ILE A 112 7.09 -7.21 10.70
N ASN A 113 8.32 -7.75 10.62
CA ASN A 113 9.54 -7.06 11.08
C ASN A 113 9.46 -6.52 12.53
N GLY A 114 8.71 -7.19 13.40
CA GLY A 114 8.46 -6.79 14.79
C GLY A 114 7.40 -5.70 14.97
N HIS A 115 6.73 -5.28 13.89
CA HIS A 115 5.63 -4.34 13.88
C HIS A 115 4.28 -5.03 13.78
N GLN A 116 3.25 -4.41 14.35
CA GLN A 116 1.88 -4.87 14.17
C GLN A 116 1.25 -4.27 12.92
N ALA A 117 0.60 -5.12 12.13
CA ALA A 117 -0.13 -4.74 10.94
C ALA A 117 -1.52 -5.37 10.96
N LEU A 118 -2.58 -4.56 10.99
CA LEU A 118 -3.91 -5.04 10.59
C LEU A 118 -3.93 -5.04 9.06
N VAL A 119 -4.13 -6.21 8.47
CA VAL A 119 -4.27 -6.38 7.03
C VAL A 119 -5.67 -6.87 6.71
N GLU A 120 -6.25 -6.33 5.67
CA GLU A 120 -7.57 -6.68 5.14
C GLU A 120 -7.42 -6.97 3.64
N ASN A 121 -8.15 -7.96 3.14
CA ASN A 121 -8.40 -8.18 1.74
C ASN A 121 -9.90 -8.29 1.51
N MET A 122 -10.42 -7.57 0.52
CA MET A 122 -11.81 -7.66 0.09
C MET A 122 -11.85 -7.76 -1.43
N VAL A 123 -12.63 -8.69 -1.99
CA VAL A 123 -12.91 -8.77 -3.43
C VAL A 123 -14.40 -8.70 -3.66
N MET A 124 -14.86 -7.72 -4.44
CA MET A 124 -16.26 -7.49 -4.76
C MET A 124 -16.38 -7.01 -6.20
N ASN A 125 -17.32 -7.57 -6.96
CA ASN A 125 -17.63 -7.18 -8.35
C ASN A 125 -16.40 -7.16 -9.29
N GLY A 126 -15.49 -8.14 -9.18
CA GLY A 126 -14.29 -8.21 -10.02
C GLY A 126 -13.17 -7.24 -9.61
N HIS A 127 -13.33 -6.51 -8.50
CA HIS A 127 -12.33 -5.59 -7.96
C HIS A 127 -11.89 -6.03 -6.58
N GLY A 128 -10.58 -6.07 -6.38
CA GLY A 128 -9.95 -6.39 -5.12
C GLY A 128 -9.37 -5.16 -4.43
N THR A 129 -9.33 -5.20 -3.11
CA THR A 129 -8.67 -4.19 -2.28
C THR A 129 -7.91 -4.87 -1.16
N TYR A 130 -6.59 -4.63 -1.10
CA TYR A 130 -5.83 -4.84 0.12
C TYR A 130 -5.82 -3.55 0.92
N ARG A 131 -6.18 -3.59 2.20
CA ARG A 131 -6.01 -2.46 3.13
C ARG A 131 -5.06 -2.85 4.24
N PHE A 132 -4.36 -1.86 4.78
CA PHE A 132 -3.50 -2.07 5.92
C PHE A 132 -3.48 -0.88 6.87
N TYR A 133 -3.29 -1.18 8.16
CA TYR A 133 -2.91 -0.25 9.20
C TYR A 133 -1.64 -0.79 9.85
N TYR A 134 -0.50 -0.18 9.52
CA TYR A 134 0.81 -0.58 10.02
C TYR A 134 1.22 0.33 11.19
N LEU A 135 1.65 -0.22 12.32
CA LEU A 135 2.05 0.55 13.50
C LEU A 135 3.54 0.35 13.81
N ASN A 136 4.20 1.39 14.33
CA ASN A 136 5.53 1.23 14.91
C ASN A 136 5.47 0.36 16.17
N LYS A 137 6.61 -0.09 16.68
CA LYS A 137 6.65 -1.01 17.85
C LYS A 137 6.00 -0.41 19.09
N ALA A 138 6.11 0.91 19.25
CA ALA A 138 5.54 1.64 20.37
C ALA A 138 4.03 1.96 20.20
N GLY A 139 3.43 1.68 19.04
CA GLY A 139 2.04 2.05 18.74
C GLY A 139 1.77 3.56 18.71
N THR A 140 2.81 4.39 18.57
CA THR A 140 2.73 5.86 18.60
C THR A 140 2.71 6.48 17.20
N ALA A 141 3.19 5.75 16.19
CA ALA A 141 3.18 6.14 14.79
C ALA A 141 2.55 5.02 13.95
N GLY A 142 1.95 5.39 12.82
CA GLY A 142 1.31 4.44 11.95
C GLY A 142 1.26 4.90 10.50
N LEU A 143 1.11 3.94 9.61
CA LEU A 143 0.91 4.16 8.20
C LEU A 143 -0.29 3.33 7.73
N PRO A 144 -1.47 3.96 7.57
CA PRO A 144 -2.58 3.37 6.88
C PRO A 144 -2.39 3.48 5.36
N GLY A 145 -2.81 2.45 4.63
CA GLY A 145 -2.83 2.49 3.17
C GLY A 145 -3.73 1.44 2.57
N LYS A 146 -3.82 1.46 1.24
CA LYS A 146 -4.51 0.44 0.45
C LYS A 146 -3.91 0.25 -0.93
N ILE A 147 -4.13 -0.93 -1.49
CA ILE A 147 -3.90 -1.27 -2.90
C ILE A 147 -5.23 -1.71 -3.50
N GLU A 148 -5.65 -1.06 -4.58
CA GLU A 148 -6.79 -1.45 -5.39
C GLU A 148 -6.32 -2.12 -6.68
N TYR A 149 -7.04 -3.16 -7.10
CA TYR A 149 -6.66 -4.01 -8.21
C TYR A 149 -7.88 -4.64 -8.88
N ASN A 150 -7.75 -5.03 -10.14
CA ASN A 150 -8.72 -5.92 -10.78
C ASN A 150 -8.45 -7.35 -10.33
N GLU A 151 -9.47 -8.17 -10.14
CA GLU A 151 -9.33 -9.55 -9.63
C GLU A 151 -8.35 -10.41 -10.45
N ALA A 152 -8.28 -10.17 -11.76
CA ALA A 152 -7.31 -10.79 -12.66
C ALA A 152 -5.83 -10.52 -12.28
N ASP A 153 -5.56 -9.41 -11.59
CA ASP A 153 -4.24 -9.01 -11.10
C ASP A 153 -3.96 -9.42 -9.64
N SER A 154 -4.82 -10.25 -9.02
CA SER A 154 -4.76 -10.60 -7.59
C SER A 154 -3.41 -11.15 -7.10
N VAL A 155 -2.76 -12.01 -7.89
CA VAL A 155 -1.43 -12.57 -7.55
C VAL A 155 -0.36 -11.47 -7.51
N LYS A 156 -0.40 -10.56 -8.49
CA LYS A 156 0.51 -9.41 -8.55
C LYS A 156 0.23 -8.47 -7.38
N ALA A 157 -1.04 -8.16 -7.12
CA ALA A 157 -1.45 -7.30 -6.01
C ALA A 157 -0.96 -7.84 -4.66
N LYS A 158 -1.11 -9.14 -4.41
CA LYS A 158 -0.62 -9.81 -3.20
C LYS A 158 0.90 -9.71 -3.06
N THR A 159 1.64 -9.88 -4.16
CA THR A 159 3.10 -9.78 -4.17
C THR A 159 3.54 -8.37 -3.83
N VAL A 160 3.03 -7.36 -4.54
CA VAL A 160 3.31 -5.95 -4.28
C VAL A 160 2.92 -5.54 -2.87
N PHE A 161 1.78 -6.03 -2.36
CA PHE A 161 1.34 -5.76 -0.99
C PHE A 161 2.33 -6.27 0.04
N ASN A 162 2.80 -7.51 -0.09
CA ASN A 162 3.76 -8.09 0.85
C ASN A 162 5.12 -7.41 0.77
N GLU A 163 5.61 -7.09 -0.44
CA GLU A 163 6.84 -6.32 -0.63
C GLU A 163 6.74 -4.94 0.02
N LEU A 164 5.62 -4.26 -0.18
CA LEU A 164 5.36 -2.96 0.40
C LEU A 164 5.39 -3.00 1.92
N LEU A 165 4.68 -3.94 2.56
CA LEU A 165 4.68 -4.07 4.03
C LEU A 165 6.07 -4.33 4.59
N ASN A 166 6.89 -5.15 3.91
CA ASN A 166 8.28 -5.38 4.29
C ASN A 166 9.19 -4.16 4.07
N GLY A 167 8.81 -3.26 3.16
CA GLY A 167 9.54 -2.04 2.82
C GLY A 167 9.22 -0.82 3.70
N ILE A 168 8.27 -0.92 4.65
CA ILE A 168 7.92 0.15 5.59
C ILE A 168 8.96 0.23 6.70
N LYS A 169 9.47 1.43 6.96
CA LYS A 169 10.40 1.74 8.06
C LYS A 169 9.96 2.99 8.80
N PHE A 170 9.91 2.94 10.13
CA PHE A 170 9.66 4.11 10.96
C PHE A 170 10.96 4.85 11.28
N THR A 171 10.93 6.18 11.30
CA THR A 171 12.14 7.02 11.45
C THR A 171 12.60 7.17 12.91
N ASP A 172 11.70 6.99 13.87
CA ASP A 172 11.97 7.00 15.31
C ASP A 172 12.60 5.70 15.83
N GLU A 173 12.76 4.69 14.95
CA GLU A 173 13.42 3.42 15.24
C GLU A 173 14.82 3.30 14.62
N ARG A 174 15.41 4.44 14.20
CA ARG A 174 16.78 4.51 13.66
C ARG A 174 17.79 4.96 14.70
#